data_AF-A0A286Q0X9-F1
#
_entry.id   AF-A0A286Q0X9-F1
#
_cell.length_a   1.000
_cell.length_b   1.000
_cell.length_c   1.000
_cell.angle_alpha   90.00
_cell.angle_beta   90.00
_cell.angle_gamma   90.00
#
_symmetry.space_group_name_H-M   'P 1'
#
loop_
_entity.id
_entity.type
_entity.pdbx_description
1 polymer ?
#
loop_
_entity_poly.entity_id
_entity_poly.type
_entity_poly.pdbx_seq_one_letter_code
_entity_poly.pdbx_strand_id
1 'polypeptide(L)'
;LKKNGEYFFISNRCYCNRDITLFEFENILKKLRESESQSNTSTLFFAENCNLDDKTNQSFITKLNETFKKYDINTCIRKIHFLAQIYHETDRLKTTEEYNGKDSYKPYIGRGLMQLTWKAGYAAYKEYSGVDVLTNYEKVAKELTLAIDTAGWFWKQGKQLSPGTNWTVPSTIFSQADNSTGKQYSKKEFTYQLDNETKKYGAIDINLLADSDYIDTISWLVNGGSNGREERKKYLKEIKKIFKYPEDCTNSIKKDNASNVRIHFSGASAVESVISQRTRSILQEVGQSSNNFDIYITSTARTPHDQARIMYDNCSRDLAEQRRTYAPPGQRVIDVYENNLNRPRNEVINLMETKINELGPSTVSRHLADPAIMNTLDVSISNLSNPNDFRTQMESRPELDRLLIENGVYHIQINQ
;
A
#
# COMPACT_ATOMS: atom_id res chain seq x y z
N LEU A 1 -14.37 -15.17 -27.20
CA LEU A 1 -13.46 -15.82 -28.16
C LEU A 1 -13.39 -14.98 -29.43
N LYS A 2 -12.21 -14.85 -30.04
CA LYS A 2 -12.11 -14.48 -31.47
C LYS A 2 -12.25 -15.75 -32.32
N LYS A 3 -12.52 -15.57 -33.61
CA LYS A 3 -12.82 -16.63 -34.61
C LYS A 3 -11.67 -17.63 -34.83
N ASN A 4 -10.48 -17.38 -34.27
CA ASN A 4 -9.24 -18.13 -34.43
C ASN A 4 -8.79 -18.93 -33.19
N GLY A 5 -9.63 -19.06 -32.16
CA GLY A 5 -9.31 -19.93 -31.01
C GLY A 5 -8.31 -19.34 -30.00
N GLU A 6 -7.95 -18.07 -30.10
CA GLU A 6 -7.22 -17.38 -29.02
C GLU A 6 -8.18 -17.04 -27.85
N TYR A 7 -7.76 -17.42 -26.64
CA TYR A 7 -8.43 -17.07 -25.40
C TYR A 7 -8.33 -15.56 -25.15
N PHE A 8 -9.40 -14.95 -24.64
CA PHE A 8 -9.26 -13.66 -23.97
C PHE A 8 -8.57 -13.92 -22.64
N PHE A 9 -7.37 -13.37 -22.43
CA PHE A 9 -6.92 -13.12 -21.06
C PHE A 9 -7.86 -12.07 -20.47
N ILE A 10 -8.81 -12.50 -19.64
CA ILE A 10 -9.43 -11.57 -18.70
C ILE A 10 -8.40 -11.39 -17.58
N SER A 11 -7.38 -10.56 -17.85
CA SER A 11 -6.51 -10.08 -16.77
C SER A 11 -7.41 -9.40 -15.76
N ASN A 12 -7.18 -9.67 -14.48
CA ASN A 12 -7.88 -9.03 -13.38
C ASN A 12 -8.00 -7.52 -13.67
N ARG A 13 -9.22 -7.01 -13.87
CA ARG A 13 -9.46 -5.63 -14.36
C ARG A 13 -9.05 -4.58 -13.32
N CYS A 14 -8.70 -4.99 -12.11
CA CYS A 14 -8.32 -4.06 -11.06
C CYS A 14 -6.96 -3.40 -11.29
N TYR A 15 -6.91 -2.08 -11.11
CA TYR A 15 -5.69 -1.26 -11.03
C TYR A 15 -5.02 -1.37 -9.64
N CYS A 16 -5.63 -2.14 -8.72
CA CYS A 16 -5.18 -2.37 -7.35
C CYS A 16 -3.82 -3.07 -7.36
N ASN A 17 -2.88 -2.62 -6.53
CA ASN A 17 -1.65 -3.35 -6.16
C ASN A 17 -0.76 -3.81 -7.33
N ARG A 18 -0.93 -3.22 -8.51
CA ARG A 18 -0.10 -3.44 -9.69
C ARG A 18 0.18 -2.13 -10.43
N ASP A 19 1.10 -2.16 -11.37
CA ASP A 19 1.36 -1.00 -12.22
C ASP A 19 0.18 -0.74 -13.17
N ILE A 20 -0.07 0.54 -13.45
CA ILE A 20 -0.95 0.98 -14.54
C ILE A 20 -0.14 0.89 -15.83
N THR A 21 -0.63 0.15 -16.82
CA THR A 21 0.05 0.05 -18.12
C THR A 21 -0.07 1.36 -18.91
N LEU A 22 0.78 1.55 -19.92
CA LEU A 22 0.70 2.72 -20.81
C LEU A 22 -0.69 2.86 -21.43
N PHE A 23 -1.23 1.78 -22.02
CA PHE A 23 -2.56 1.80 -22.65
C PHE A 23 -3.67 2.18 -21.66
N GLU A 24 -3.61 1.65 -20.44
CA GLU A 24 -4.57 1.97 -19.39
C GLU A 24 -4.49 3.44 -18.99
N PHE A 25 -3.28 3.98 -18.82
CA PHE A 25 -3.07 5.39 -18.52
C PHE A 25 -3.57 6.31 -19.64
N GLU A 26 -3.26 6.00 -20.89
CA GLU A 26 -3.74 6.76 -22.04
C GLU A 26 -5.27 6.76 -22.13
N ASN A 27 -5.90 5.63 -21.82
CA ASN A 27 -7.36 5.54 -21.73
C ASN A 27 -7.93 6.34 -20.54
N ILE A 28 -7.25 6.37 -19.39
CA ILE A 28 -7.64 7.23 -18.25
C ILE A 28 -7.59 8.71 -18.67
N LEU A 29 -6.47 9.16 -19.24
CA LEU A 29 -6.25 10.53 -19.68
C LEU A 29 -7.29 10.95 -20.72
N LYS A 30 -7.51 10.10 -21.73
CA LYS A 30 -8.48 10.33 -22.80
C LYS A 30 -9.87 10.52 -22.23
N LYS A 31 -10.35 9.61 -21.39
CA LYS A 31 -11.72 9.67 -20.84
C LYS A 31 -11.93 10.86 -19.92
N LEU A 32 -10.94 11.20 -19.09
CA LEU A 32 -10.98 12.41 -18.26
C LEU A 32 -11.16 13.67 -19.12
N ARG A 33 -10.36 13.80 -20.17
CA ARG A 33 -10.37 14.96 -21.06
C ARG A 33 -11.61 15.03 -21.95
N GLU A 34 -12.11 13.89 -22.42
CA GLU A 34 -13.40 13.79 -23.13
C GLU A 34 -14.55 14.21 -22.22
N SER A 35 -14.53 13.85 -20.93
CA SER A 35 -15.56 14.25 -19.97
C SER A 35 -15.64 15.77 -19.74
N GLU A 36 -14.57 16.50 -20.08
CA GLU A 36 -14.47 17.96 -20.05
C GLU A 36 -14.45 18.60 -21.45
N SER A 37 -14.76 17.84 -22.50
CA SER A 37 -14.75 18.30 -23.90
C SER A 37 -13.42 18.97 -24.33
N GLN A 38 -12.28 18.50 -23.81
CA GLN A 38 -10.97 18.99 -24.22
C GLN A 38 -10.64 18.49 -25.64
N SER A 39 -10.09 19.37 -26.48
CA SER A 39 -9.71 19.03 -27.86
C SER A 39 -8.51 18.07 -27.93
N ASN A 40 -7.52 18.25 -27.06
CA ASN A 40 -6.37 17.35 -26.96
C ASN A 40 -6.60 16.30 -25.88
N THR A 41 -6.82 15.05 -26.25
CA THR A 41 -7.15 13.97 -25.31
C THR A 41 -5.99 13.06 -24.94
N SER A 42 -4.80 13.20 -25.55
CA SER A 42 -3.73 12.21 -25.45
C SER A 42 -2.35 12.76 -25.09
N THR A 43 -2.07 14.04 -25.33
CA THR A 43 -0.73 14.62 -25.13
C THR A 43 -0.57 15.15 -23.71
N LEU A 44 0.57 14.90 -23.07
CA LEU A 44 0.92 15.50 -21.78
C LEU A 44 1.73 16.79 -21.96
N PHE A 45 1.68 17.65 -20.95
CA PHE A 45 2.66 18.72 -20.72
C PHE A 45 2.86 19.71 -21.90
N PHE A 46 1.77 20.01 -22.60
CA PHE A 46 1.78 20.80 -23.84
C PHE A 46 1.49 22.29 -23.64
N ALA A 47 1.30 22.77 -22.40
CA ALA A 47 1.21 24.21 -22.16
C ALA A 47 2.52 24.90 -22.52
N GLU A 48 2.43 26.15 -23.01
CA GLU A 48 3.60 26.93 -23.44
C GLU A 48 4.62 27.15 -22.33
N ASN A 49 4.19 27.25 -21.07
CA ASN A 49 5.08 27.44 -19.92
C ASN A 49 5.72 26.15 -19.42
N CYS A 50 5.34 24.98 -19.94
CA CYS A 50 5.85 23.71 -19.45
C CYS A 50 7.19 23.37 -20.09
N ASN A 51 8.28 23.45 -19.31
CA ASN A 51 9.65 23.21 -19.76
C ASN A 51 10.23 21.88 -19.24
N LEU A 52 9.39 20.84 -19.20
CA LEU A 52 9.77 19.50 -18.73
C LEU A 52 10.70 18.80 -19.73
N ASP A 53 11.73 18.12 -19.22
CA ASP A 53 12.76 17.39 -19.97
C ASP A 53 12.22 16.20 -20.78
N ASP A 54 11.26 15.46 -20.23
CA ASP A 54 10.55 14.38 -20.89
C ASP A 54 9.04 14.50 -20.70
N LYS A 55 8.31 14.54 -21.82
CA LYS A 55 6.86 14.72 -21.87
C LYS A 55 6.11 13.50 -22.42
N THR A 56 6.80 12.37 -22.60
CA THR A 56 6.20 11.17 -23.17
C THR A 56 5.27 10.47 -22.17
N ASN A 57 4.17 9.91 -22.67
CA ASN A 57 3.24 9.13 -21.85
C ASN A 57 3.93 7.92 -21.20
N GLN A 58 4.87 7.29 -21.91
CA GLN A 58 5.62 6.12 -21.43
C GLN A 58 6.52 6.46 -20.24
N SER A 59 7.35 7.50 -20.34
CA SER A 59 8.21 7.90 -19.21
C SER A 59 7.38 8.38 -18.04
N PHE A 60 6.31 9.14 -18.29
CA PHE A 60 5.40 9.61 -17.25
C PHE A 60 4.80 8.45 -16.47
N ILE A 61 4.19 7.46 -17.13
CA ILE A 61 3.54 6.36 -16.42
C ILE A 61 4.53 5.44 -15.72
N THR A 62 5.71 5.23 -16.29
CA THR A 62 6.80 4.50 -15.63
C THR A 62 7.18 5.17 -14.31
N LYS A 63 7.44 6.49 -14.32
CA LYS A 63 7.80 7.24 -13.11
C LYS A 63 6.65 7.40 -12.12
N LEU A 64 5.42 7.50 -12.60
CA LEU A 64 4.24 7.52 -11.74
C LEU A 64 4.05 6.18 -11.01
N ASN A 65 4.24 5.04 -11.68
CA ASN A 65 4.18 3.73 -11.04
C ASN A 65 5.32 3.51 -10.02
N GLU A 66 6.55 3.95 -10.33
CA GLU A 66 7.65 3.96 -9.35
C GLU A 66 7.28 4.77 -8.10
N THR A 67 6.68 5.95 -8.30
CA THR A 67 6.18 6.83 -7.22
C THR A 67 5.07 6.14 -6.43
N PHE A 68 4.13 5.47 -7.09
CA PHE A 68 3.08 4.72 -6.42
C PHE A 68 3.63 3.62 -5.51
N LYS A 69 4.66 2.90 -5.94
CA LYS A 69 5.35 1.89 -5.11
C LYS A 69 6.07 2.55 -3.94
N LYS A 70 6.85 3.60 -4.20
CA LYS A 70 7.67 4.30 -3.19
C LYS A 70 6.84 4.89 -2.04
N TYR A 71 5.62 5.36 -2.33
CA TYR A 71 4.78 6.08 -1.38
C TYR A 71 3.51 5.32 -0.97
N ASP A 72 3.46 4.00 -1.20
CA ASP A 72 2.32 3.13 -0.88
C ASP A 72 0.99 3.62 -1.47
N ILE A 73 0.99 4.19 -2.67
CA ILE A 73 -0.21 4.58 -3.43
C ILE A 73 -0.63 3.39 -4.32
N ASN A 74 -0.77 2.25 -3.66
CA ASN A 74 -0.89 0.93 -4.27
C ASN A 74 -2.35 0.52 -4.48
N THR A 75 -3.22 0.87 -3.54
CA THR A 75 -4.64 0.52 -3.60
C THR A 75 -5.38 1.34 -4.67
N CYS A 76 -6.48 0.82 -5.23
CA CYS A 76 -7.24 1.54 -6.27
C CYS A 76 -7.70 2.92 -5.84
N ILE A 77 -8.38 3.02 -4.69
CA ILE A 77 -8.90 4.29 -4.19
C ILE A 77 -7.79 5.31 -3.94
N ARG A 78 -6.62 4.89 -3.45
CA ARG A 78 -5.44 5.77 -3.30
C ARG A 78 -5.00 6.35 -4.64
N LYS A 79 -4.88 5.51 -5.68
CA LYS A 79 -4.53 5.97 -7.03
C LYS A 79 -5.59 6.89 -7.62
N ILE A 80 -6.87 6.56 -7.46
CA ILE A 80 -7.99 7.37 -7.94
C ILE A 80 -7.94 8.77 -7.31
N HIS A 81 -7.76 8.86 -5.99
CA HIS A 81 -7.62 10.12 -5.28
C HIS A 81 -6.38 10.88 -5.72
N PHE A 82 -5.21 10.24 -5.77
CA PHE A 82 -3.97 10.88 -6.20
C PHE A 82 -4.08 11.44 -7.63
N LEU A 83 -4.58 10.63 -8.58
CA LEU A 83 -4.80 11.02 -9.97
C LEU A 83 -5.76 12.21 -10.09
N ALA A 84 -6.86 12.22 -9.33
CA ALA A 84 -7.82 13.33 -9.34
C ALA A 84 -7.18 14.65 -8.88
N GLN A 85 -6.28 14.57 -7.88
CA GLN A 85 -5.60 15.73 -7.33
C GLN A 85 -4.57 16.27 -8.32
N ILE A 86 -3.65 15.42 -8.80
CA ILE A 86 -2.62 15.88 -9.76
C ILE A 86 -3.24 16.39 -11.06
N TYR A 87 -4.35 15.80 -11.51
CA TYR A 87 -5.01 16.22 -12.73
C TYR A 87 -5.58 17.64 -12.59
N HIS A 88 -6.09 18.01 -11.41
CA HIS A 88 -6.47 19.39 -11.16
C HIS A 88 -5.25 20.33 -11.04
N GLU A 89 -4.26 19.96 -10.23
CA GLU A 89 -3.08 20.79 -9.91
C GLU A 89 -2.24 21.17 -11.13
N THR A 90 -2.27 20.34 -12.17
CA THR A 90 -1.43 20.47 -13.37
C THR A 90 -2.18 21.02 -14.57
N ASP A 91 -3.38 21.56 -14.34
CA ASP A 91 -4.33 21.94 -15.40
C ASP A 91 -4.53 20.79 -16.40
N ARG A 92 -5.03 19.64 -15.94
CA ARG A 92 -5.26 18.43 -16.74
C ARG A 92 -3.98 17.82 -17.32
N LEU A 93 -2.90 17.83 -16.55
CA LEU A 93 -1.55 17.40 -16.94
C LEU A 93 -1.02 18.18 -18.17
N LYS A 94 -1.31 19.48 -18.23
CA LYS A 94 -0.79 20.39 -19.27
C LYS A 94 0.51 21.06 -18.86
N THR A 95 0.74 21.23 -17.56
CA THR A 95 1.95 21.89 -17.06
C THR A 95 2.37 21.36 -15.69
N THR A 96 3.64 21.57 -15.36
CA THR A 96 4.26 21.28 -14.05
C THR A 96 4.65 22.57 -13.34
N GLU A 97 4.33 23.74 -13.88
CA GLU A 97 4.68 25.05 -13.33
C GLU A 97 3.46 25.97 -13.28
N GLU A 98 3.28 26.64 -12.14
CA GLU A 98 2.21 27.60 -11.91
C GLU A 98 2.21 28.74 -12.94
N TYR A 99 1.03 29.11 -13.44
CA TYR A 99 0.87 30.28 -14.29
C TYR A 99 0.93 31.56 -13.45
N ASN A 100 1.77 32.53 -13.85
CA ASN A 100 1.81 33.88 -13.25
C ASN A 100 1.94 33.86 -11.71
N GLY A 101 2.83 33.04 -11.16
CA GLY A 101 2.96 32.85 -9.72
C GLY A 101 3.07 34.16 -8.93
N LYS A 102 2.52 34.18 -7.71
CA LYS A 102 2.42 35.40 -6.90
C LYS A 102 3.78 35.84 -6.37
N ASP A 103 3.99 37.15 -6.29
CA ASP A 103 5.24 37.72 -5.81
C ASP A 103 5.57 37.33 -4.36
N SER A 104 4.56 37.07 -3.53
CA SER A 104 4.72 36.77 -2.10
C SER A 104 5.51 35.49 -1.81
N TYR A 105 5.61 34.57 -2.77
CA TYR A 105 6.38 33.33 -2.60
C TYR A 105 7.37 33.07 -3.74
N LYS A 106 7.63 34.04 -4.62
CA LYS A 106 8.74 33.93 -5.58
C LYS A 106 10.08 33.84 -4.84
N PRO A 107 11.06 33.05 -5.34
CA PRO A 107 11.00 32.22 -6.56
C PRO A 107 10.32 30.84 -6.38
N TYR A 108 9.88 30.50 -5.17
CA TYR A 108 9.28 29.22 -4.77
C TYR A 108 7.78 29.14 -5.09
N ILE A 109 7.44 29.43 -6.35
CA ILE A 109 6.11 29.25 -6.93
C ILE A 109 5.74 27.76 -7.05
N GLY A 110 4.48 27.47 -7.38
CA GLY A 110 3.97 26.12 -7.55
C GLY A 110 4.70 25.36 -8.65
N ARG A 111 5.32 24.22 -8.29
CA ARG A 111 5.97 23.31 -9.25
C ARG A 111 5.68 21.84 -8.95
N GLY A 112 5.82 21.00 -9.97
CA GLY A 112 5.56 19.56 -9.89
C GLY A 112 4.06 19.24 -9.90
N LEU A 113 3.73 17.95 -9.75
CA LEU A 113 2.36 17.48 -9.96
C LEU A 113 1.38 17.85 -8.83
N MET A 114 1.89 18.29 -7.67
CA MET A 114 1.07 18.75 -6.54
C MET A 114 1.41 20.18 -6.12
N GLN A 115 2.01 20.96 -7.04
CA GLN A 115 2.29 22.39 -6.87
C GLN A 115 3.03 22.72 -5.55
N LEU A 116 4.22 22.16 -5.37
CA LEU A 116 5.11 22.51 -4.26
C LEU A 116 5.37 24.02 -4.25
N THR A 117 5.05 24.66 -3.13
CA THR A 117 5.11 26.13 -2.95
C THR A 117 5.88 26.49 -1.68
N TRP A 118 6.27 27.75 -1.59
CA TRP A 118 6.97 28.38 -0.47
C TRP A 118 8.37 27.82 -0.21
N LYS A 119 9.30 28.68 0.22
CA LYS A 119 10.68 28.28 0.56
C LYS A 119 10.73 27.13 1.57
N ALA A 120 9.82 27.14 2.55
CA ALA A 120 9.67 26.08 3.55
C ALA A 120 9.32 24.71 2.95
N GLY A 121 8.48 24.65 1.90
CA GLY A 121 8.14 23.41 1.22
C GLY A 121 9.33 22.82 0.48
N TYR A 122 10.06 23.66 -0.26
CA TYR A 122 11.29 23.26 -0.96
C TYR A 122 12.40 22.84 0.00
N ALA A 123 12.56 23.53 1.14
CA ALA A 123 13.53 23.15 2.17
C ALA A 123 13.22 21.77 2.77
N ALA A 124 11.95 21.52 3.11
CA ALA A 124 11.53 20.23 3.64
C ALA A 124 11.72 19.08 2.62
N TYR A 125 11.44 19.32 1.34
CA TYR A 125 11.71 18.32 0.31
C TYR A 125 13.20 18.09 0.07
N LYS A 126 14.04 19.15 0.10
CA LYS A 126 15.50 19.01 0.04
C LYS A 126 16.03 18.14 1.17
N GLU A 127 15.58 18.39 2.40
CA GLU A 127 15.97 17.57 3.56
C GLU A 127 15.59 16.09 3.36
N TYR A 128 14.38 15.84 2.86
CA TYR A 128 13.91 14.49 2.60
C TYR A 128 14.69 13.78 1.48
N SER A 129 14.89 14.44 0.35
CA SER A 129 15.39 13.84 -0.90
C SER A 129 16.90 13.91 -1.04
N GLY A 130 17.56 14.82 -0.33
CA GLY A 130 18.95 15.20 -0.55
C GLY A 130 19.20 16.03 -1.82
N VAL A 131 18.17 16.28 -2.64
CA VAL A 131 18.29 17.02 -3.90
C VAL A 131 18.21 18.52 -3.62
N ASP A 132 19.19 19.29 -4.11
CA ASP A 132 19.22 20.74 -3.88
C ASP A 132 18.23 21.52 -4.75
N VAL A 133 16.95 21.45 -4.37
CA VAL A 133 15.85 22.21 -4.97
C VAL A 133 15.68 23.60 -4.34
N LEU A 134 16.46 23.96 -3.32
CA LEU A 134 16.38 25.29 -2.72
C LEU A 134 17.09 26.35 -3.57
N THR A 135 18.25 25.98 -4.13
CA THR A 135 18.99 26.82 -5.07
C THR A 135 18.53 26.57 -6.52
N ASN A 136 18.19 25.31 -6.84
CA ASN A 136 17.73 24.90 -8.18
C ASN A 136 16.23 24.60 -8.20
N TYR A 137 15.41 25.55 -7.73
CA TYR A 137 13.95 25.36 -7.59
C TYR A 137 13.24 24.97 -8.90
N GLU A 138 13.74 25.42 -10.05
CA GLU A 138 13.15 25.10 -11.35
C GLU A 138 13.21 23.61 -11.70
N LYS A 139 14.14 22.85 -11.12
CA LYS A 139 14.26 21.40 -11.34
C LYS A 139 12.96 20.67 -11.03
N VAL A 140 12.18 21.15 -10.05
CA VAL A 140 10.88 20.55 -9.70
C VAL A 140 9.86 20.64 -10.84
N ALA A 141 9.99 21.62 -11.74
CA ALA A 141 9.15 21.73 -12.93
C ALA A 141 9.81 21.23 -14.23
N LYS A 142 11.14 21.09 -14.25
CA LYS A 142 11.92 20.76 -15.45
C LYS A 142 12.37 19.31 -15.52
N GLU A 143 12.49 18.60 -14.41
CA GLU A 143 12.89 17.18 -14.37
C GLU A 143 11.67 16.31 -14.05
N LEU A 144 11.25 15.46 -14.98
CA LEU A 144 10.07 14.59 -14.87
C LEU A 144 10.07 13.77 -13.57
N THR A 145 11.23 13.21 -13.20
CA THR A 145 11.37 12.40 -11.99
C THR A 145 11.08 13.23 -10.73
N LEU A 146 11.61 14.45 -10.62
CA LEU A 146 11.38 15.32 -9.46
C LEU A 146 9.95 15.88 -9.44
N ALA A 147 9.38 16.22 -10.60
CA ALA A 147 8.02 16.71 -10.72
C ALA A 147 6.99 15.71 -10.16
N ILE A 148 7.22 14.41 -10.40
CA ILE A 148 6.35 13.33 -9.91
C ILE A 148 6.69 12.97 -8.46
N ASP A 149 7.98 12.82 -8.12
CA ASP A 149 8.40 12.39 -6.78
C ASP A 149 7.98 13.38 -5.68
N THR A 150 8.07 14.68 -5.96
CA THR A 150 7.60 15.72 -5.01
C THR A 150 6.12 15.61 -4.68
N ALA A 151 5.29 15.17 -5.63
CA ALA A 151 3.86 14.94 -5.39
C ALA A 151 3.63 13.70 -4.52
N GLY A 152 4.37 12.61 -4.77
CA GLY A 152 4.34 11.42 -3.93
C GLY A 152 4.82 11.70 -2.49
N TRP A 153 5.91 12.47 -2.34
CA TRP A 153 6.37 12.93 -1.05
C TRP A 153 5.32 13.79 -0.35
N PHE A 154 4.73 14.77 -1.05
CA PHE A 154 3.66 15.61 -0.50
C PHE A 154 2.52 14.75 0.05
N TRP A 155 2.09 13.77 -0.74
CA TRP A 155 1.00 12.84 -0.40
C TRP A 155 1.30 12.01 0.84
N LYS A 156 2.52 11.49 0.97
CA LYS A 156 2.90 10.62 2.08
C LYS A 156 3.23 11.39 3.36
N GLN A 157 3.93 12.52 3.23
CA GLN A 157 4.56 13.20 4.37
C GLN A 157 5.02 14.65 4.14
N GLY A 158 4.66 15.29 3.02
CA GLY A 158 5.10 16.66 2.72
C GLY A 158 4.08 17.74 3.07
N LYS A 159 2.82 17.38 3.34
CA LYS A 159 1.84 18.33 3.87
C LYS A 159 2.20 18.71 5.31
N GLN A 160 2.72 19.93 5.48
CA GLN A 160 3.11 20.46 6.78
C GLN A 160 1.87 20.83 7.62
N LEU A 161 1.73 20.18 8.77
CA LEU A 161 0.78 20.47 9.84
C LEU A 161 1.57 20.81 11.12
N SER A 162 0.85 21.22 12.16
CA SER A 162 1.46 21.41 13.49
C SER A 162 2.21 20.14 13.93
N PRO A 163 3.32 20.26 14.67
CA PRO A 163 3.99 19.12 15.30
C PRO A 163 3.04 18.27 16.17
N GLY A 164 3.46 17.05 16.48
CA GLY A 164 2.71 16.06 17.26
C GLY A 164 2.45 14.75 16.50
N THR A 165 2.06 13.73 17.24
CA THR A 165 1.91 12.35 16.76
C THR A 165 0.49 11.95 16.37
N ASN A 166 -0.50 12.79 16.68
CA ASN A 166 -1.91 12.57 16.33
C ASN A 166 -2.50 13.81 15.66
N TRP A 167 -3.33 13.59 14.65
CA TRP A 167 -4.11 14.62 13.99
C TRP A 167 -5.59 14.27 14.06
N THR A 168 -6.36 15.19 14.62
CA THR A 168 -7.82 15.15 14.57
C THR A 168 -8.26 16.01 13.40
N VAL A 169 -9.07 15.45 12.50
CA VAL A 169 -9.65 16.20 11.38
C VAL A 169 -10.47 17.37 11.95
N PRO A 170 -10.09 18.63 11.67
CA PRO A 170 -10.77 19.80 12.22
C PRO A 170 -12.16 19.93 11.62
N SER A 171 -13.11 20.50 12.37
CA SER A 171 -14.44 20.81 11.84
C SER A 171 -14.36 21.96 10.84
N THR A 172 -14.49 21.65 9.56
CA THR A 172 -14.51 22.60 8.43
C THR A 172 -15.67 22.28 7.49
N ILE A 173 -16.00 23.17 6.56
CA ILE A 173 -17.00 22.90 5.50
C ILE A 173 -16.63 21.70 4.59
N PHE A 174 -15.36 21.29 4.62
CA PHE A 174 -14.85 20.16 3.85
C PHE A 174 -15.07 18.87 4.61
N SER A 175 -14.58 18.81 5.85
CA SER A 175 -14.69 17.63 6.71
C SER A 175 -16.12 17.32 7.15
N GLN A 176 -17.00 18.32 7.12
CA GLN A 176 -18.44 18.13 7.33
C GLN A 176 -19.10 17.52 6.10
N ALA A 177 -18.64 17.87 4.89
CA ALA A 177 -19.23 17.38 3.65
C ALA A 177 -18.91 15.90 3.39
N ASP A 178 -17.72 15.42 3.78
CA ASP A 178 -17.33 14.01 3.67
C ASP A 178 -17.44 13.23 4.99
N ASN A 179 -18.02 13.84 6.04
CA ASN A 179 -18.22 13.26 7.37
C ASN A 179 -16.93 12.76 8.07
N SER A 180 -15.78 13.34 7.74
CA SER A 180 -14.49 13.03 8.37
C SER A 180 -14.22 13.83 9.65
N THR A 181 -15.07 14.80 10.00
CA THR A 181 -14.91 15.64 11.20
C THR A 181 -14.67 14.80 12.45
N GLY A 182 -13.61 15.12 13.20
CA GLY A 182 -13.27 14.44 14.45
C GLY A 182 -12.60 13.08 14.30
N LYS A 183 -12.44 12.55 13.07
CA LYS A 183 -11.66 11.33 12.84
C LYS A 183 -10.19 11.59 13.19
N GLN A 184 -9.53 10.57 13.71
CA GLN A 184 -8.15 10.67 14.18
C GLN A 184 -7.23 9.82 13.30
N TYR A 185 -6.08 10.38 12.97
CA TYR A 185 -5.03 9.75 12.19
C TYR A 185 -3.67 9.98 12.84
N SER A 186 -2.78 8.99 12.75
CA SER A 186 -1.40 9.15 13.20
C SER A 186 -0.65 10.16 12.32
N LYS A 187 0.13 11.01 12.96
CA LYS A 187 1.13 11.88 12.32
C LYS A 187 2.53 11.38 12.62
N LYS A 188 3.43 11.65 11.70
CA LYS A 188 4.88 11.59 11.95
C LYS A 188 5.43 13.01 12.04
N GLU A 189 6.43 13.19 12.88
CA GLU A 189 7.14 14.46 13.00
C GLU A 189 8.41 14.42 12.15
N PHE A 190 8.70 15.54 11.51
CA PHE A 190 9.84 15.72 10.64
C PHE A 190 10.53 17.04 10.97
N THR A 191 11.83 17.11 10.72
CA THR A 191 12.64 18.32 10.87
C THR A 191 13.30 18.65 9.55
N TYR A 192 13.58 19.93 9.30
CA TYR A 192 14.34 20.38 8.13
C TYR A 192 15.08 21.68 8.46
N GLN A 193 16.18 21.94 7.76
CA GLN A 193 16.92 23.19 7.91
C GLN A 193 16.34 24.28 7.00
N LEU A 194 16.09 25.46 7.55
CA LEU A 194 15.71 26.65 6.79
C LEU A 194 16.30 27.90 7.46
N ASP A 195 17.04 28.69 6.68
CA ASP A 195 17.65 29.95 7.15
C ASP A 195 18.49 29.77 8.43
N ASN A 196 19.29 28.70 8.47
CA ASN A 196 20.13 28.26 9.61
C ASN A 196 19.36 27.87 10.87
N GLU A 197 18.05 27.67 10.79
CA GLU A 197 17.22 27.18 11.89
C GLU A 197 16.66 25.80 11.58
N THR A 198 16.63 24.95 12.60
CA THR A 198 15.91 23.67 12.53
C THR A 198 14.42 23.95 12.70
N LYS A 199 13.65 23.72 11.64
CA LYS A 199 12.19 23.77 11.65
C LYS A 199 11.62 22.38 11.91
N LYS A 200 10.41 22.32 12.46
CA LYS A 200 9.70 21.07 12.76
C LYS A 200 8.27 21.15 12.25
N TYR A 201 7.78 20.05 11.68
CA TYR A 201 6.38 19.91 11.27
C TYR A 201 5.87 18.49 11.54
N GLY A 202 4.56 18.35 11.65
CA GLY A 202 3.89 17.05 11.61
C GLY A 202 3.30 16.81 10.23
N ALA A 203 3.25 15.56 9.77
CA ALA A 203 2.54 15.21 8.55
C ALA A 203 1.76 13.89 8.70
N ILE A 204 0.60 13.84 8.06
CA ILE A 204 -0.21 12.64 7.92
C ILE A 204 0.11 11.95 6.60
N ASP A 205 -0.14 10.64 6.56
CA ASP A 205 -0.21 9.89 5.32
C ASP A 205 -1.60 10.07 4.68
N ILE A 206 -1.69 10.81 3.57
CA ILE A 206 -2.96 11.09 2.89
C ILE A 206 -3.59 9.80 2.34
N ASN A 207 -2.83 8.72 2.17
CA ASN A 207 -3.39 7.41 1.82
C ASN A 207 -4.48 6.96 2.80
N LEU A 208 -4.35 7.27 4.10
CA LEU A 208 -5.33 6.90 5.13
C LEU A 208 -6.68 7.60 4.92
N LEU A 209 -6.65 8.83 4.40
CA LEU A 209 -7.85 9.58 4.04
C LEU A 209 -8.45 9.07 2.73
N ALA A 210 -7.59 8.70 1.77
CA ALA A 210 -8.03 8.14 0.50
C ALA A 210 -8.71 6.78 0.70
N ASP A 211 -8.19 5.94 1.59
CA ASP A 211 -8.83 4.66 1.96
C ASP A 211 -10.22 4.85 2.56
N SER A 212 -10.45 5.98 3.22
CA SER A 212 -11.73 6.38 3.78
C SER A 212 -12.61 7.17 2.79
N ASP A 213 -12.13 7.39 1.57
CA ASP A 213 -12.78 8.14 0.49
C ASP A 213 -13.11 9.61 0.80
N TYR A 214 -12.31 10.26 1.65
CA TYR A 214 -12.52 11.63 2.13
C TYR A 214 -12.01 12.72 1.18
N ILE A 215 -12.64 12.81 0.00
CA ILE A 215 -12.22 13.72 -1.08
C ILE A 215 -12.19 15.20 -0.68
N ASP A 216 -13.18 15.66 0.09
CA ASP A 216 -13.28 17.06 0.46
C ASP A 216 -12.15 17.45 1.41
N THR A 217 -11.84 16.60 2.39
CA THR A 217 -10.74 16.78 3.33
C THR A 217 -9.38 16.70 2.64
N ILE A 218 -9.20 15.76 1.71
CA ILE A 218 -7.98 15.67 0.89
C ILE A 218 -7.81 16.94 0.05
N SER A 219 -8.88 17.41 -0.61
CA SER A 219 -8.85 18.66 -1.39
C SER A 219 -8.44 19.86 -0.53
N TRP A 220 -8.93 19.94 0.71
CA TRP A 220 -8.55 20.97 1.65
C TRP A 220 -7.09 20.86 2.09
N LEU A 221 -6.56 19.65 2.30
CA LEU A 221 -5.14 19.49 2.62
C LEU A 221 -4.23 19.88 1.47
N VAL A 222 -4.62 19.57 0.24
CA VAL A 222 -3.84 19.92 -0.96
C VAL A 222 -3.81 21.42 -1.19
N ASN A 223 -4.96 22.11 -1.20
CA ASN A 223 -5.03 23.53 -1.58
C ASN A 223 -5.16 24.52 -0.39
N GLY A 224 -5.69 24.08 0.75
CA GLY A 224 -6.01 24.93 1.90
C GLY A 224 -7.35 25.69 1.80
N GLY A 225 -7.98 25.71 0.62
CA GLY A 225 -9.24 26.42 0.34
C GLY A 225 -10.18 25.66 -0.59
N SER A 226 -11.23 26.35 -1.06
CA SER A 226 -12.28 25.75 -1.91
C SER A 226 -11.93 25.70 -3.40
N ASN A 227 -10.82 26.32 -3.80
CA ASN A 227 -10.41 26.37 -5.20
C ASN A 227 -10.15 24.94 -5.72
N GLY A 228 -10.82 24.57 -6.82
CA GLY A 228 -10.70 23.25 -7.42
C GLY A 228 -11.46 22.12 -6.73
N ARG A 229 -12.17 22.39 -5.64
CA ARG A 229 -12.83 21.36 -4.83
C ARG A 229 -13.84 20.56 -5.65
N GLU A 230 -14.71 21.22 -6.40
CA GLU A 230 -15.77 20.57 -7.18
C GLU A 230 -15.22 19.88 -8.42
N GLU A 231 -14.19 20.44 -9.04
CA GLU A 231 -13.45 19.82 -10.13
C GLU A 231 -12.83 18.49 -9.70
N ARG A 232 -12.12 18.46 -8.56
CA ARG A 232 -11.53 17.22 -8.03
C ARG A 232 -12.56 16.16 -7.72
N LYS A 233 -13.73 16.54 -7.20
CA LYS A 233 -14.85 15.61 -6.97
C LYS A 233 -15.37 15.03 -8.29
N LYS A 234 -15.49 15.85 -9.33
CA LYS A 234 -15.86 15.40 -10.68
C LYS A 234 -14.80 14.43 -11.24
N TYR A 235 -13.52 14.76 -11.12
CA TYR A 235 -12.43 13.89 -11.58
C TYR A 235 -12.37 12.58 -10.81
N LEU A 236 -12.50 12.62 -9.49
CA LEU A 236 -12.58 11.41 -8.67
C LEU A 236 -13.73 10.51 -9.14
N LYS A 237 -14.92 11.08 -9.36
CA LYS A 237 -16.09 10.33 -9.86
C LYS A 237 -15.83 9.72 -11.23
N GLU A 238 -15.20 10.46 -12.14
CA GLU A 238 -14.91 9.95 -13.48
C GLU A 238 -13.84 8.85 -13.45
N ILE A 239 -12.76 9.04 -12.71
CA ILE A 239 -11.72 8.02 -12.55
C ILE A 239 -12.29 6.77 -11.86
N LYS A 240 -13.20 6.90 -10.89
CA LYS A 240 -13.93 5.76 -10.33
C LYS A 240 -14.69 4.98 -11.39
N LYS A 241 -15.36 5.64 -12.35
CA LYS A 241 -16.03 4.94 -13.47
C LYS A 241 -15.03 4.25 -14.39
N ILE A 242 -13.90 4.89 -14.69
CA ILE A 242 -12.85 4.32 -15.55
C ILE A 242 -12.25 3.07 -14.91
N PHE A 243 -11.99 3.16 -13.61
CA PHE A 243 -11.52 2.06 -12.78
C PHE A 243 -12.64 1.06 -12.49
N LYS A 244 -13.91 1.41 -12.72
CA LYS A 244 -15.08 0.65 -12.27
C LYS A 244 -15.01 0.32 -10.78
N TYR A 245 -14.62 1.32 -9.99
CA TYR A 245 -14.60 1.28 -8.53
C TYR A 245 -15.99 1.63 -8.00
N PRO A 246 -16.56 0.88 -7.04
CA PRO A 246 -15.99 -0.30 -6.36
C PRO A 246 -16.12 -1.62 -7.14
N GLU A 247 -17.01 -1.71 -8.12
CA GLU A 247 -17.51 -2.95 -8.74
C GLU A 247 -16.44 -3.97 -9.21
N ASP A 248 -15.54 -3.61 -10.13
CA ASP A 248 -14.44 -4.48 -10.62
C ASP A 248 -13.16 -4.28 -9.76
N CYS A 249 -13.18 -3.31 -8.84
CA CYS A 249 -12.01 -2.77 -8.15
C CYS A 249 -12.36 -2.32 -6.74
N THR A 250 -12.44 -3.22 -5.76
CA THR A 250 -12.60 -2.79 -4.36
C THR A 250 -11.30 -2.96 -3.59
N ASN A 251 -10.97 -1.95 -2.77
CA ASN A 251 -10.12 -2.17 -1.59
C ASN A 251 -10.95 -2.51 -0.34
N SER A 252 -12.26 -2.65 -0.49
CA SER A 252 -13.20 -3.04 0.56
C SER A 252 -14.46 -3.67 -0.03
N ILE A 253 -14.64 -4.97 0.22
CA ILE A 253 -15.89 -5.60 0.66
C ILE A 253 -17.13 -5.29 -0.20
N LYS A 254 -17.62 -6.28 -0.95
CA LYS A 254 -19.07 -6.38 -1.20
C LYS A 254 -19.78 -6.28 0.16
N LYS A 255 -20.52 -5.20 0.40
CA LYS A 255 -21.61 -5.20 1.38
C LYS A 255 -22.76 -6.04 0.81
N ASP A 256 -22.54 -7.35 0.69
CA ASP A 256 -23.61 -8.33 0.49
C ASP A 256 -23.69 -9.14 1.78
N ASN A 257 -24.51 -8.65 2.73
CA ASN A 257 -24.67 -9.16 4.09
C ASN A 257 -23.38 -9.16 4.93
N ALA A 258 -23.48 -8.86 6.21
CA ALA A 258 -22.40 -9.20 7.13
C ALA A 258 -22.19 -10.71 7.02
N SER A 259 -21.05 -11.16 6.45
CA SER A 259 -20.67 -12.56 6.53
C SER A 259 -20.73 -12.95 8.00
N ASN A 260 -21.51 -13.98 8.32
CA ASN A 260 -21.60 -14.50 9.67
C ASN A 260 -20.33 -15.28 10.07
N VAL A 261 -19.35 -15.39 9.16
CA VAL A 261 -18.06 -16.03 9.39
C VAL A 261 -17.12 -15.11 10.17
N ARG A 262 -16.70 -15.60 11.34
CA ARG A 262 -15.74 -14.98 12.25
C ARG A 262 -14.39 -15.65 12.11
N ILE A 263 -13.35 -14.83 11.96
CA ILE A 263 -11.96 -15.30 11.95
C ILE A 263 -11.35 -14.97 13.30
N HIS A 264 -10.90 -16.00 14.00
CA HIS A 264 -10.25 -15.90 15.30
C HIS A 264 -8.76 -16.13 15.12
N PHE A 265 -7.94 -15.36 15.84
CA PHE A 265 -6.50 -15.55 15.88
C PHE A 265 -6.14 -16.11 17.26
N SER A 266 -5.70 -17.37 17.31
CA SER A 266 -5.43 -18.07 18.56
C SER A 266 -3.95 -18.42 18.69
N GLY A 267 -3.34 -18.00 19.80
CA GLY A 267 -1.95 -18.28 20.11
C GLY A 267 -0.97 -17.17 19.70
N ALA A 268 0.21 -17.18 20.32
CA ALA A 268 1.20 -16.09 20.20
C ALA A 268 1.81 -15.93 18.79
N SER A 269 1.61 -16.92 17.91
CA SER A 269 2.13 -16.90 16.53
C SER A 269 1.05 -16.60 15.49
N ALA A 270 -0.19 -16.34 15.91
CA ALA A 270 -1.30 -15.98 15.05
C ALA A 270 -1.44 -14.45 15.02
N VAL A 271 -0.62 -13.77 14.22
CA VAL A 271 -0.60 -12.31 14.16
C VAL A 271 -1.61 -11.82 13.14
N GLU A 272 -2.61 -11.07 13.60
CA GLU A 272 -3.72 -10.62 12.75
C GLU A 272 -3.28 -9.65 11.64
N SER A 273 -2.31 -8.76 11.94
CA SER A 273 -1.84 -7.73 11.01
C SER A 273 -1.03 -8.26 9.83
N VAL A 274 -0.51 -9.49 9.89
CA VAL A 274 0.24 -10.10 8.77
C VAL A 274 -0.67 -10.78 7.75
N ILE A 275 -1.94 -10.99 8.09
CA ILE A 275 -2.92 -11.53 7.16
C ILE A 275 -3.61 -10.39 6.43
N SER A 276 -3.46 -10.39 5.10
CA SER A 276 -4.04 -9.40 4.21
C SER A 276 -5.57 -9.46 4.25
N GLN A 277 -6.19 -8.35 3.86
CA GLN A 277 -7.63 -8.31 3.70
C GLN A 277 -8.13 -9.28 2.62
N ARG A 278 -7.31 -9.52 1.58
CA ARG A 278 -7.62 -10.49 0.51
C ARG A 278 -7.77 -11.90 1.07
N THR A 279 -6.80 -12.34 1.87
CA THR A 279 -6.84 -13.65 2.53
C THR A 279 -8.03 -13.77 3.47
N ARG A 280 -8.34 -12.73 4.25
CA ARG A 280 -9.52 -12.71 5.12
C ARG A 280 -10.81 -12.90 4.33
N SER A 281 -10.97 -12.20 3.22
CA SER A 281 -12.16 -12.32 2.37
C SER A 281 -12.29 -13.71 1.77
N ILE A 282 -11.18 -14.32 1.30
CA ILE A 282 -11.19 -15.70 0.81
C ILE A 282 -11.66 -16.66 1.91
N LEU A 283 -11.11 -16.55 3.12
CA LEU A 283 -11.51 -17.39 4.25
C LEU A 283 -12.98 -17.19 4.63
N GLN A 284 -13.50 -15.96 4.55
CA GLN A 284 -14.93 -15.69 4.79
C GLN A 284 -15.82 -16.29 3.70
N GLU A 285 -15.45 -16.18 2.42
CA GLU A 285 -16.18 -16.79 1.31
C GLU A 285 -16.20 -18.31 1.42
N VAL A 286 -15.05 -18.92 1.69
CA VAL A 286 -14.90 -20.35 1.89
C VAL A 286 -15.66 -20.80 3.14
N GLY A 287 -15.55 -20.05 4.25
CA GLY A 287 -16.31 -20.32 5.46
C GLY A 287 -17.81 -20.32 5.20
N GLN A 288 -18.29 -19.35 4.44
CA GLN A 288 -19.71 -19.25 4.08
C GLN A 288 -20.15 -20.42 3.20
N SER A 289 -19.40 -20.76 2.15
CA SER A 289 -19.77 -21.83 1.20
C SER A 289 -19.63 -23.24 1.79
N SER A 290 -18.78 -23.40 2.81
CA SER A 290 -18.59 -24.65 3.54
C SER A 290 -19.35 -24.74 4.86
N ASN A 291 -20.20 -23.76 5.19
CA ASN A 291 -20.91 -23.67 6.48
C ASN A 291 -19.97 -23.73 7.71
N ASN A 292 -18.80 -23.11 7.62
CA ASN A 292 -17.85 -22.88 8.70
C ASN A 292 -17.88 -21.41 9.11
N PHE A 293 -18.64 -21.09 10.17
CA PHE A 293 -18.83 -19.71 10.62
C PHE A 293 -17.81 -19.24 11.65
N ASP A 294 -16.98 -20.13 12.18
CA ASP A 294 -15.87 -19.78 13.04
C ASP A 294 -14.61 -20.47 12.51
N ILE A 295 -13.60 -19.66 12.13
CA ILE A 295 -12.33 -20.14 11.59
C ILE A 295 -11.24 -19.70 12.53
N TYR A 296 -10.48 -20.64 13.08
CA TYR A 296 -9.41 -20.35 14.04
C TYR A 296 -8.05 -20.48 13.35
N ILE A 297 -7.40 -19.34 13.14
CA ILE A 297 -6.03 -19.26 12.66
C ILE A 297 -5.10 -19.41 13.87
N THR A 298 -4.32 -20.48 13.89
CA THR A 298 -3.42 -20.83 15.01
C THR A 298 -1.99 -20.36 14.79
N SER A 299 -1.63 -20.05 13.54
CA SER A 299 -0.36 -19.44 13.22
C SER A 299 -0.38 -18.71 11.88
N THR A 300 0.47 -17.70 11.72
CA THR A 300 0.63 -16.91 10.51
C THR A 300 2.11 -16.76 10.16
N ALA A 301 2.43 -16.03 9.10
CA ALA A 301 3.80 -15.71 8.72
C ALA A 301 4.60 -15.07 9.89
N ARG A 302 5.87 -15.43 9.99
CA ARG A 302 6.75 -15.20 11.15
C ARG A 302 8.01 -14.46 10.73
N THR A 303 8.66 -13.83 11.69
CA THR A 303 10.05 -13.40 11.55
C THR A 303 11.01 -14.56 11.82
N PRO A 304 12.26 -14.51 11.31
CA PRO A 304 13.31 -15.46 11.67
C PRO A 304 13.48 -15.62 13.19
N HIS A 305 13.46 -14.52 13.93
CA HIS A 305 13.51 -14.52 15.39
C HIS A 305 12.32 -15.26 16.03
N ASP A 306 11.08 -15.03 15.56
CA ASP A 306 9.91 -15.75 16.06
C ASP A 306 9.99 -17.25 15.78
N GLN A 307 10.46 -17.62 14.58
CA GLN A 307 10.67 -19.02 14.23
C GLN A 307 11.78 -19.65 15.11
N ALA A 308 12.87 -18.94 15.39
CA ALA A 308 13.93 -19.39 16.29
C ALA A 308 13.40 -19.64 17.71
N ARG A 309 12.60 -18.71 18.25
CA ARG A 309 11.95 -18.85 19.56
C ARG A 309 11.07 -20.09 19.63
N ILE A 310 10.24 -20.32 18.61
CA ILE A 310 9.35 -21.50 18.54
C ILE A 310 10.16 -22.79 18.48
N MET A 311 11.21 -22.82 17.64
CA MET A 311 12.09 -23.98 17.53
C MET A 311 12.79 -24.27 18.86
N TYR A 312 13.30 -23.25 19.55
CA TYR A 312 13.86 -23.38 20.89
C TYR A 312 12.84 -23.98 21.86
N ASP A 313 11.64 -23.40 21.95
CA ASP A 313 10.62 -23.84 22.90
C ASP A 313 10.19 -25.28 22.62
N ASN A 314 10.06 -25.67 21.35
CA ASN A 314 9.73 -27.05 20.98
C ASN A 314 10.86 -28.03 21.30
N CYS A 315 12.12 -27.66 21.03
CA CYS A 315 13.27 -28.48 21.40
C CYS A 315 13.42 -28.64 22.92
N SER A 316 13.10 -27.60 23.68
CA SER A 316 13.13 -27.66 25.16
C SER A 316 12.07 -28.58 25.75
N ARG A 317 10.96 -28.79 25.02
CA ARG A 317 9.89 -29.72 25.43
C ARG A 317 10.18 -31.15 25.01
N ASP A 318 10.49 -31.37 23.73
CA ASP A 318 10.76 -32.69 23.17
C ASP A 318 11.70 -32.59 21.96
N LEU A 319 13.00 -32.58 22.26
CA LEU A 319 14.06 -32.53 21.25
C LEU A 319 14.03 -33.75 20.31
N ALA A 320 13.74 -34.95 20.84
CA ALA A 320 13.75 -36.17 20.04
C ALA A 320 12.65 -36.14 18.97
N GLU A 321 11.49 -35.57 19.29
CA GLU A 321 10.43 -35.33 18.32
C GLU A 321 10.82 -34.27 17.29
N GLN A 322 11.45 -33.17 17.69
CA GLN A 322 11.90 -32.15 16.73
C GLN A 322 12.93 -32.72 15.75
N ARG A 323 13.79 -33.64 16.21
CA ARG A 323 14.74 -34.37 15.36
C ARG A 323 14.07 -35.29 14.33
N ARG A 324 12.85 -35.76 14.59
CA ARG A 324 12.06 -36.54 13.62
C ARG A 324 11.28 -35.65 12.63
N THR A 325 10.83 -34.49 13.09
CA THR A 325 9.87 -33.66 12.36
C THR A 325 10.52 -32.67 11.39
N TYR A 326 11.62 -32.01 11.76
CA TYR A 326 12.22 -31.00 10.90
C TYR A 326 12.99 -31.60 9.72
N ALA A 327 12.87 -30.97 8.55
CA ALA A 327 13.69 -31.27 7.37
C ALA A 327 15.16 -30.84 7.59
N PRO A 328 16.12 -31.24 6.72
CA PRO A 328 17.55 -31.01 6.94
C PRO A 328 17.96 -29.56 7.26
N PRO A 329 17.39 -28.49 6.65
CA PRO A 329 17.68 -27.12 7.06
C PRO A 329 17.25 -26.83 8.50
N GLY A 330 16.06 -27.28 8.91
CA GLY A 330 15.59 -27.15 10.29
C GLY A 330 16.45 -27.95 11.28
N GLN A 331 16.92 -29.14 10.89
CA GLN A 331 17.85 -29.93 11.71
C GLN A 331 19.15 -29.17 12.00
N ARG A 332 19.68 -28.43 11.02
CA ARG A 332 20.88 -27.58 11.22
C ARG A 332 20.65 -26.43 12.20
N VAL A 333 19.42 -25.96 12.35
CA VAL A 333 19.06 -24.98 13.39
C VAL A 333 18.92 -25.65 14.76
N ILE A 334 18.40 -26.88 14.81
CA ILE A 334 18.38 -27.70 16.04
C ILE A 334 19.80 -28.03 16.53
N ASP A 335 20.76 -28.25 15.62
CA ASP A 335 22.17 -28.42 15.99
C ASP A 335 22.69 -27.21 16.81
N VAL A 336 22.24 -25.99 16.46
CA VAL A 336 22.62 -24.77 17.20
C VAL A 336 22.02 -24.78 18.60
N TYR A 337 20.78 -25.24 18.77
CA TYR A 337 20.17 -25.40 20.08
C TYR A 337 20.98 -26.38 20.95
N GLU A 338 21.27 -27.58 20.44
CA GLU A 338 21.97 -28.63 21.20
C GLU A 338 23.40 -28.24 21.59
N ASN A 339 24.12 -27.57 20.69
CA ASN A 339 25.49 -27.13 20.96
C ASN A 339 25.58 -25.97 21.96
N ASN A 340 24.45 -25.36 22.35
CA ASN A 340 24.43 -24.16 23.19
C ASN A 340 23.50 -24.28 24.41
N LEU A 341 23.18 -25.49 24.86
CA LEU A 341 22.29 -25.74 26.02
C LEU A 341 22.73 -25.05 27.32
N ASN A 342 24.03 -24.77 27.47
CA ASN A 342 24.60 -24.11 28.66
C ASN A 342 24.53 -22.57 28.60
N ARG A 343 24.01 -21.98 27.52
CA ARG A 343 23.93 -20.52 27.34
C ARG A 343 22.55 -19.98 27.73
N PRO A 344 22.43 -18.68 28.04
CA PRO A 344 21.14 -18.05 28.29
C PRO A 344 20.19 -18.23 27.09
N ARG A 345 18.90 -18.53 27.37
CA ARG A 345 17.86 -18.78 26.36
C ARG A 345 17.88 -17.76 25.20
N ASN A 346 17.93 -16.47 25.51
CA ASN A 346 17.88 -15.42 24.49
C ASN A 346 19.13 -15.43 23.59
N GLU A 347 20.30 -15.79 24.11
CA GLU A 347 21.51 -15.94 23.28
C GLU A 347 21.38 -17.13 22.33
N VAL A 348 20.85 -18.26 22.80
CA VAL A 348 20.61 -19.43 21.95
C VAL A 348 19.61 -19.12 20.85
N ILE A 349 18.51 -18.41 21.17
CA ILE A 349 17.53 -17.96 20.18
C ILE A 349 18.19 -17.06 19.12
N ASN A 350 19.03 -16.10 19.51
CA ASN A 350 19.75 -15.24 18.56
C ASN A 350 20.72 -16.04 17.66
N LEU A 351 21.38 -17.07 18.20
CA LEU A 351 22.23 -17.96 17.42
C LEU A 351 21.40 -18.81 16.43
N MET A 352 20.24 -19.31 16.87
CA MET A 352 19.31 -20.05 16.01
C MET A 352 18.74 -19.15 14.92
N GLU A 353 18.37 -17.91 15.23
CA GLU A 353 17.95 -16.91 14.25
C GLU A 353 19.06 -16.64 13.22
N THR A 354 20.29 -16.44 13.68
CA THR A 354 21.45 -16.24 12.81
C THR A 354 21.59 -17.41 11.83
N LYS A 355 21.43 -18.65 12.33
CA LYS A 355 21.46 -19.85 11.49
C LYS A 355 20.28 -19.90 10.51
N ILE A 356 19.07 -19.53 10.92
CA ILE A 356 17.92 -19.44 10.02
C ILE A 356 18.20 -18.48 8.86
N ASN A 357 18.77 -17.31 9.15
CA ASN A 357 19.14 -16.32 8.14
C ASN A 357 20.24 -16.83 7.21
N GLU A 358 21.27 -17.51 7.74
CA GLU A 358 22.35 -18.12 6.96
C GLU A 358 21.85 -19.19 5.98
N LEU A 359 20.88 -20.02 6.41
CA LEU A 359 20.33 -21.09 5.58
C LEU A 359 19.34 -20.59 4.51
N GLY A 360 18.87 -19.35 4.64
CA GLY A 360 17.73 -18.84 3.90
C GLY A 360 16.43 -19.16 4.64
N PRO A 361 15.72 -18.16 5.20
CA PRO A 361 14.54 -18.35 6.04
C PRO A 361 13.47 -19.30 5.46
N SER A 362 13.14 -19.14 4.17
CA SER A 362 12.14 -19.94 3.48
C SER A 362 12.50 -21.43 3.31
N THR A 363 13.78 -21.79 3.46
CA THR A 363 14.24 -23.20 3.45
C THR A 363 14.01 -23.90 4.78
N VAL A 364 13.93 -23.12 5.87
CA VAL A 364 13.75 -23.63 7.24
C VAL A 364 12.27 -23.75 7.60
N SER A 365 11.45 -22.78 7.21
CA SER A 365 10.02 -22.79 7.50
C SER A 365 9.23 -22.06 6.43
N ARG A 366 8.09 -22.62 6.03
CA ARG A 366 7.15 -21.99 5.08
C ARG A 366 6.50 -20.74 5.65
N HIS A 367 6.40 -20.65 6.98
CA HIS A 367 5.92 -19.47 7.68
C HIS A 367 6.90 -18.29 7.60
N LEU A 368 8.13 -18.47 7.11
CA LEU A 368 9.08 -17.37 6.89
C LEU A 368 8.96 -16.72 5.50
N ALA A 369 7.87 -17.01 4.76
CA ALA A 369 7.56 -16.35 3.50
C ALA A 369 7.17 -14.87 3.70
N ASP A 370 7.48 -14.03 2.71
CA ASP A 370 7.12 -12.61 2.73
C ASP A 370 5.58 -12.45 2.63
N PRO A 371 4.91 -11.90 3.67
CA PRO A 371 3.46 -11.72 3.68
C PRO A 371 2.94 -10.81 2.57
N ALA A 372 3.79 -9.97 1.96
CA ALA A 372 3.41 -9.12 0.83
C ALA A 372 3.30 -9.92 -0.49
N ILE A 373 3.93 -11.09 -0.57
CA ILE A 373 3.94 -11.97 -1.74
C ILE A 373 3.05 -13.20 -1.50
N MET A 374 3.12 -13.77 -0.29
CA MET A 374 2.45 -15.01 0.08
C MET A 374 1.96 -14.95 1.53
N ASN A 375 0.65 -15.00 1.75
CA ASN A 375 0.14 -15.22 3.10
C ASN A 375 0.19 -16.72 3.41
N THR A 376 0.98 -17.07 4.42
CA THR A 376 1.05 -18.42 4.98
C THR A 376 0.35 -18.42 6.35
N LEU A 377 -0.55 -19.38 6.57
CA LEU A 377 -1.33 -19.49 7.79
C LEU A 377 -1.73 -20.94 8.08
N ASP A 378 -1.98 -21.22 9.36
CA ASP A 378 -2.49 -22.51 9.82
C ASP A 378 -3.91 -22.34 10.35
N VAL A 379 -4.86 -23.11 9.83
CA VAL A 379 -6.26 -23.16 10.30
C VAL A 379 -6.50 -24.44 11.08
N SER A 380 -7.01 -24.34 12.31
CA SER A 380 -7.34 -25.51 13.16
C SER A 380 -8.43 -26.37 12.52
N ILE A 381 -8.12 -27.63 12.21
CA ILE A 381 -9.09 -28.58 11.64
C ILE A 381 -10.16 -28.93 12.68
N SER A 382 -9.78 -29.12 13.95
CA SER A 382 -10.71 -29.51 15.01
C SER A 382 -11.76 -28.46 15.35
N ASN A 383 -11.52 -27.20 14.97
CA ASN A 383 -12.41 -26.08 15.26
C ASN A 383 -13.33 -25.73 14.06
N LEU A 384 -13.17 -26.40 12.92
CA LEU A 384 -14.07 -26.27 11.78
C LEU A 384 -15.27 -27.20 11.96
N SER A 385 -16.48 -26.67 11.74
CA SER A 385 -17.72 -27.46 11.73
C SER A 385 -17.76 -28.48 10.61
N ASN A 386 -17.27 -28.12 9.41
CA ASN A 386 -17.25 -28.95 8.21
C ASN A 386 -15.85 -28.90 7.56
N PRO A 387 -14.85 -29.59 8.11
CA PRO A 387 -13.46 -29.46 7.69
C PRO A 387 -13.20 -29.97 6.27
N ASN A 388 -13.92 -30.99 5.80
CA ASN A 388 -13.75 -31.53 4.44
C ASN A 388 -14.31 -30.56 3.38
N ASP A 389 -15.45 -29.95 3.66
CA ASP A 389 -16.04 -28.95 2.76
C ASP A 389 -15.18 -27.69 2.72
N PHE A 390 -14.66 -27.24 3.88
CA PHE A 390 -13.71 -26.14 3.94
C PHE A 390 -12.50 -26.40 3.03
N ARG A 391 -11.90 -27.58 3.16
CA ARG A 391 -10.77 -27.99 2.33
C ARG A 391 -11.12 -27.99 0.83
N THR A 392 -12.23 -28.63 0.47
CA THR A 392 -12.68 -28.71 -0.94
C THR A 392 -12.89 -27.31 -1.53
N GLN A 393 -13.50 -26.42 -0.76
CA GLN A 393 -13.73 -25.03 -1.17
C GLN A 393 -12.41 -24.25 -1.28
N MET A 394 -11.47 -24.42 -0.34
CA MET A 394 -10.13 -23.84 -0.42
C MET A 394 -9.37 -24.34 -1.65
N GLU A 395 -9.35 -25.65 -1.89
CA GLU A 395 -8.65 -26.27 -3.03
C GLU A 395 -9.21 -25.83 -4.39
N SER A 396 -10.46 -25.36 -4.44
CA SER A 396 -11.07 -24.79 -5.65
C SER A 396 -10.63 -23.34 -5.95
N ARG A 397 -9.92 -22.68 -5.03
CA ARG A 397 -9.53 -21.27 -5.16
C ARG A 397 -8.35 -21.10 -6.11
N PRO A 398 -8.45 -20.24 -7.14
CA PRO A 398 -7.32 -19.94 -8.02
C PRO A 398 -6.17 -19.22 -7.30
N GLU A 399 -6.43 -18.59 -6.15
CA GLU A 399 -5.42 -17.90 -5.34
C GLU A 399 -4.59 -18.85 -4.46
N LEU A 400 -5.06 -20.08 -4.24
CA LEU A 400 -4.37 -21.06 -3.41
C LEU A 400 -3.11 -21.55 -4.11
N ASP A 401 -1.95 -21.28 -3.51
CA ASP A 401 -0.70 -21.90 -3.95
C ASP A 401 -0.59 -23.33 -3.42
N ARG A 402 -0.91 -23.50 -2.13
CA ARG A 402 -0.75 -24.78 -1.44
C ARG A 402 -1.66 -24.92 -0.24
N LEU A 403 -2.18 -26.13 -0.06
CA LEU A 403 -2.82 -26.57 1.18
C LEU A 403 -2.21 -27.92 1.59
N LEU A 404 -1.65 -28.00 2.79
CA LEU A 404 -1.12 -29.22 3.40
C LEU A 404 -1.89 -29.55 4.68
N ILE A 405 -1.92 -30.82 5.04
CA ILE A 405 -2.50 -31.30 6.32
C ILE A 405 -1.35 -31.71 7.21
N GLU A 406 -1.10 -30.94 8.25
CA GLU A 406 0.04 -31.14 9.15
C GLU A 406 -0.43 -30.91 10.59
N ASN A 407 -0.13 -31.80 11.53
CA ASN A 407 -0.35 -31.58 12.97
C ASN A 407 -1.75 -31.08 13.38
N GLY A 408 -2.81 -31.56 12.72
CA GLY A 408 -4.19 -31.17 13.03
C GLY A 408 -4.60 -29.77 12.51
N VAL A 409 -3.80 -29.17 11.63
CA VAL A 409 -4.11 -27.91 10.94
C VAL A 409 -4.13 -28.09 9.42
N TYR A 410 -4.90 -27.24 8.75
CA TYR A 410 -4.69 -26.94 7.33
C TYR A 410 -3.64 -25.83 7.22
N HIS A 411 -2.45 -26.20 6.73
CA HIS A 411 -1.40 -25.26 6.39
C HIS A 411 -1.66 -24.70 4.99
N ILE A 412 -1.98 -23.41 4.91
CA ILE A 412 -2.51 -22.75 3.72
C ILE A 412 -1.54 -21.65 3.27
N GLN A 413 -1.23 -21.63 1.98
CA GLN A 413 -0.45 -20.60 1.31
C GLN A 413 -1.28 -19.97 0.19
N ILE A 414 -1.50 -18.65 0.29
CA ILE A 414 -2.32 -17.87 -0.66
C ILE A 414 -1.47 -16.78 -1.31
N ASN A 415 -1.43 -16.79 -2.64
CA ASN A 415 -0.76 -15.77 -3.44
C ASN A 415 -1.42 -14.40 -3.26
N GLN A 416 -0.61 -13.38 -2.95
CA GLN A 416 -1.11 -12.03 -2.63
C GLN A 416 -1.29 -11.10 -3.83
#